data_AF-A0AAW1TTF7-F1
#
_entry.id   AF-A0AAW1TTF7-F1
#
_cell.length_a   1.000
_cell.length_b   1.000
_cell.length_c   1.000
_cell.angle_alpha   90.00
_cell.angle_beta   90.00
_cell.angle_gamma   90.00
#
_symmetry.space_group_name_H-M   'P 1'
#
loop_
_entity.id
_entity.type
_entity.pdbx_description
1 polymer ?
#
loop_
_entity_poly.entity_id
_entity_poly.type
_entity_poly.pdbx_seq_one_letter_code
_entity_poly.pdbx_strand_id
1 'polypeptide(L)'
;MFFSIQQSDQIWKYFTEPAKESCLGYKNSVCHCPRGKLLGGCSTINAMIYQRGSKQDHDSWYQEGNEGWDYESLIEYYKKSENVLASLQNMDNYGREGLLSLTKYIFNETIRDVILQSAKELGYEILEEGGQLGFFESLQTIEDGVRRNAAKVFLGSSKKSSKLTLALNAHVENVIIDKSAKQAKGVKVKIGDRLLNLYADKEVILSAGALNSPQILMLSGVGPKRHLENVGIDVIRDLPVGEHLKDHVVMWVFSKLSDEALKPTIMLDEVYKYFAHRKGMLSHIGLANVQAFVNAKNRLTDPDLLFFYAIFPKNHTAALNSFLNGIHLNDVSSENLRRYSEENHIMVTFVILSQPKATGKILLRSKDASDYPEIHSGYFTDENNEDLETIIGGIRIVEEQIKTKAFKELNPQILDIGLPNCKDFDFDSHDYWRCAVRNLGTTMYHMTSTCRMGPNSDKRAVVDSRLKVHGIENLRVIDASICQMLLGVHQMLHAR
;
A
#
# COMPACT_ATOMS: atom_id res chain seq x y z
N MET A 1 -11.15 -6.23 8.63
CA MET A 1 -9.99 -6.21 9.58
C MET A 1 -8.96 -5.13 9.26
N PHE A 2 -8.70 -4.79 7.98
CA PHE A 2 -7.69 -3.79 7.57
C PHE A 2 -7.77 -2.47 8.37
N PHE A 3 -8.91 -1.78 8.36
CA PHE A 3 -9.07 -0.49 9.06
C PHE A 3 -9.27 -0.63 10.58
N SER A 4 -9.89 -1.72 11.03
CA SER A 4 -10.23 -1.91 12.45
C SER A 4 -9.02 -2.14 13.36
N ILE A 5 -7.91 -2.68 12.83
CA ILE A 5 -6.70 -2.97 13.63
C ILE A 5 -5.77 -1.75 13.75
N GLN A 6 -5.95 -0.72 12.93
CA GLN A 6 -4.98 0.38 12.79
C GLN A 6 -4.78 1.21 14.07
N GLN A 7 -5.72 1.13 15.02
CA GLN A 7 -5.64 1.80 16.31
C GLN A 7 -5.04 0.93 17.44
N SER A 8 -4.71 -0.33 17.17
CA SER A 8 -4.16 -1.25 18.16
C SER A 8 -2.66 -1.03 18.41
N ASP A 9 -2.13 -1.60 19.49
CA ASP A 9 -0.70 -1.55 19.83
C ASP A 9 0.16 -2.48 18.95
N GLN A 10 -0.47 -3.26 18.08
CA GLN A 10 0.17 -4.11 17.08
C GLN A 10 0.50 -3.35 15.78
N ILE A 11 0.35 -2.03 15.80
CA ILE A 11 0.55 -1.15 14.64
C ILE A 11 1.52 -0.04 15.02
N TRP A 12 2.43 0.29 14.11
CA TRP A 12 3.14 1.56 14.15
C TRP A 12 2.18 2.65 13.66
N LYS A 13 1.82 3.57 14.56
CA LYS A 13 0.86 4.66 14.30
C LYS A 13 1.58 5.88 13.73
N TYR A 14 2.19 5.71 12.57
CA TYR A 14 2.89 6.81 11.91
C TYR A 14 1.92 7.84 11.35
N PHE A 15 2.34 9.09 11.38
CA PHE A 15 1.68 10.20 10.72
C PHE A 15 2.69 10.97 9.88
N THR A 16 2.22 11.57 8.80
CA THR A 16 3.04 12.53 8.06
C THR A 16 3.25 13.79 8.87
N GLU A 17 4.31 14.54 8.53
CA GLU A 17 4.37 15.94 8.90
C GLU A 17 3.24 16.72 8.17
N PRO A 18 2.71 17.81 8.75
CA PRO A 18 1.71 18.64 8.09
C PRO A 18 2.22 19.18 6.74
N ALA A 19 1.37 19.10 5.72
CA ALA A 19 1.66 19.56 4.36
C ALA A 19 0.60 20.56 3.88
N LYS A 20 0.96 21.40 2.90
CA LYS A 20 0.03 22.38 2.31
C LYS A 20 -0.86 21.80 1.21
N GLU A 21 -0.38 20.75 0.53
CA GLU A 21 -1.00 20.24 -0.69
C GLU A 21 -1.78 18.93 -0.49
N SER A 22 -1.71 18.30 0.70
CA SER A 22 -2.34 16.99 0.92
C SER A 22 -2.86 16.80 2.34
N CYS A 23 -3.77 15.84 2.47
CA CYS A 23 -4.38 15.43 3.73
C CYS A 23 -5.02 16.56 4.56
N LEU A 24 -5.43 17.66 3.92
CA LEU A 24 -6.00 18.83 4.63
C LEU A 24 -7.35 18.52 5.30
N GLY A 25 -8.10 17.55 4.77
CA GLY A 25 -9.42 17.13 5.25
C GLY A 25 -9.38 16.01 6.31
N TYR A 26 -8.20 15.68 6.83
CA TYR A 26 -8.03 14.66 7.88
C TYR A 26 -7.80 15.31 9.25
N LYS A 27 -7.94 14.52 10.32
CA LYS A 27 -7.69 14.98 11.69
C LYS A 27 -6.26 15.51 11.80
N ASN A 28 -6.12 16.73 12.33
CA ASN A 28 -4.86 17.47 12.45
C ASN A 28 -4.13 17.74 11.11
N SER A 29 -4.82 17.62 9.96
CA SER A 29 -4.25 17.87 8.63
C SER A 29 -2.98 17.06 8.32
N VAL A 30 -2.96 15.79 8.74
CA VAL A 30 -1.88 14.83 8.50
C VAL A 30 -2.44 13.52 7.97
N CYS A 31 -1.64 12.81 7.17
CA CYS A 31 -2.01 11.48 6.70
C CYS A 31 -1.66 10.44 7.78
N HIS A 32 -2.58 9.51 8.07
CA HIS A 32 -2.28 8.35 8.88
C HIS A 32 -1.60 7.27 8.02
N CYS A 33 -0.42 6.79 8.43
CA CYS A 33 0.40 5.86 7.66
C CYS A 33 0.70 4.57 8.45
N PRO A 34 -0.32 3.77 8.83
CA PRO A 34 -0.15 2.62 9.69
C PRO A 34 0.77 1.56 9.06
N ARG A 35 1.65 0.97 9.88
CA ARG A 35 2.51 -0.16 9.50
C ARG A 35 2.36 -1.31 10.48
N GLY A 36 2.43 -2.54 9.98
CA GLY A 36 2.33 -3.73 10.83
C GLY A 36 3.50 -3.81 11.81
N LYS A 37 3.22 -3.79 13.12
CA LYS A 37 4.16 -4.03 14.21
C LYS A 37 3.92 -5.42 14.81
N LEU A 38 4.07 -6.44 13.97
CA LEU A 38 3.91 -7.84 14.33
C LEU A 38 4.63 -8.75 13.33
N LEU A 39 4.73 -10.04 13.66
CA LEU A 39 5.29 -11.01 12.72
C LEU A 39 4.52 -10.99 11.39
N GLY A 40 5.28 -10.95 10.29
CA GLY A 40 4.76 -10.80 8.93
C GLY A 40 4.61 -9.34 8.49
N GLY A 41 4.80 -8.39 9.41
CA GLY A 41 4.76 -6.96 9.12
C GLY A 41 3.44 -6.53 8.47
N CYS A 42 3.52 -5.70 7.44
CA CYS A 42 2.35 -5.20 6.74
C CYS A 42 1.52 -6.29 6.05
N SER A 43 2.11 -7.45 5.69
CA SER A 43 1.35 -8.56 5.08
C SER A 43 0.27 -9.14 6.03
N THR A 44 0.42 -8.94 7.34
CA THR A 44 -0.56 -9.39 8.33
C THR A 44 -1.78 -8.48 8.40
N ILE A 45 -1.66 -7.23 7.95
CA ILE A 45 -2.71 -6.22 8.06
C ILE A 45 -3.22 -5.72 6.71
N ASN A 46 -2.58 -6.05 5.58
CA ASN A 46 -2.92 -5.55 4.23
C ASN A 46 -4.32 -5.98 3.72
N ALA A 47 -4.73 -5.49 2.55
CA ALA A 47 -5.99 -5.85 1.91
C ALA A 47 -6.02 -7.25 1.27
N MET A 48 -4.93 -8.04 1.37
CA MET A 48 -4.75 -9.39 0.81
C MET A 48 -4.84 -9.50 -0.72
N ILE A 49 -5.02 -8.39 -1.42
CA ILE A 49 -4.92 -8.31 -2.89
C ILE A 49 -3.53 -8.79 -3.32
N TYR A 50 -3.49 -9.62 -4.36
CA TYR A 50 -2.25 -10.08 -4.99
C TYR A 50 -2.21 -9.69 -6.46
N GLN A 51 -1.12 -9.02 -6.85
CA GLN A 51 -0.79 -8.62 -8.21
C GLN A 51 0.72 -8.67 -8.39
N ARG A 52 1.16 -8.93 -9.62
CA ARG A 52 2.56 -8.79 -10.03
C ARG A 52 2.79 -7.40 -10.62
N GLY A 53 3.99 -6.85 -10.46
CA GLY A 53 4.39 -5.67 -11.23
C GLY A 53 4.41 -5.99 -12.73
N SER A 54 4.14 -5.00 -13.58
CA SER A 54 4.09 -5.18 -15.03
C SER A 54 5.49 -5.43 -15.61
N LYS A 55 5.55 -5.93 -16.85
CA LYS A 55 6.83 -6.04 -17.57
C LYS A 55 7.54 -4.69 -17.69
N GLN A 56 6.78 -3.63 -17.99
CA GLN A 56 7.29 -2.27 -18.08
C GLN A 56 7.90 -1.79 -16.76
N ASP A 57 7.25 -2.08 -15.62
CA ASP A 57 7.76 -1.70 -14.31
C ASP A 57 9.15 -2.31 -14.04
N HIS A 58 9.31 -3.62 -14.26
CA HIS A 58 10.56 -4.33 -13.98
C HIS A 58 11.65 -4.04 -15.01
N ASP A 59 11.30 -4.02 -16.30
CA ASP A 59 12.26 -3.71 -17.36
C ASP A 59 12.81 -2.27 -17.23
N SER A 60 12.02 -1.33 -16.69
CA SER A 60 12.51 0.02 -16.38
C SER A 60 13.63 0.02 -15.33
N TRP A 61 13.54 -0.86 -14.32
CA TRP A 61 14.59 -0.98 -13.31
C TRP A 61 15.89 -1.51 -13.91
N TYR A 62 15.78 -2.51 -14.79
CA TYR A 62 16.92 -3.04 -15.54
C TYR A 62 17.56 -1.96 -16.43
N GLN A 63 16.75 -1.19 -17.16
CA GLN A 63 17.22 -0.11 -18.04
C GLN A 63 17.97 1.01 -17.27
N GLU A 64 17.60 1.28 -16.02
CA GLU A 64 18.35 2.19 -15.14
C GLU A 64 19.60 1.56 -14.50
N GLY A 65 20.01 0.36 -14.93
CA GLY A 65 21.27 -0.28 -14.55
C GLY A 65 21.17 -1.33 -13.45
N ASN A 66 19.96 -1.80 -13.10
CA ASN A 66 19.78 -2.86 -12.11
C ASN A 66 19.71 -4.24 -12.76
N GLU A 67 20.88 -4.78 -13.08
CA GLU A 67 21.02 -6.06 -13.76
C GLU A 67 20.24 -7.20 -13.08
N GLY A 68 19.44 -7.93 -13.88
CA GLY A 68 18.59 -9.04 -13.48
C GLY A 68 17.38 -8.68 -12.61
N TRP A 69 16.95 -7.41 -12.66
CA TRP A 69 15.65 -6.96 -12.18
C TRP A 69 14.63 -6.73 -13.31
N ASP A 70 14.94 -7.19 -14.52
CA ASP A 70 13.97 -7.24 -15.62
C ASP A 70 12.88 -8.28 -15.35
N TYR A 71 11.78 -8.19 -16.09
CA TYR A 71 10.63 -9.07 -15.88
C TYR A 71 10.95 -10.56 -16.08
N GLU A 72 11.81 -10.88 -17.04
CA GLU A 72 12.17 -12.26 -17.38
C GLU A 72 13.02 -12.89 -16.27
N SER A 73 13.90 -12.12 -15.64
CA SER A 73 14.64 -12.57 -14.46
C SER A 73 13.73 -12.75 -13.23
N LEU A 74 12.73 -11.88 -13.04
CA LEU A 74 11.91 -11.87 -11.82
C LEU A 74 10.72 -12.83 -11.86
N ILE A 75 10.20 -13.20 -13.05
CA ILE A 75 9.05 -14.11 -13.17
C ILE A 75 9.30 -15.46 -12.51
N GLU A 76 10.55 -15.95 -12.51
CA GLU A 76 10.92 -17.18 -11.82
C GLU A 76 10.74 -17.08 -10.30
N TYR A 77 11.07 -15.93 -9.71
CA TYR A 77 10.93 -15.69 -8.27
C TYR A 77 9.47 -15.52 -7.85
N TYR A 78 8.65 -14.87 -8.69
CA TYR A 78 7.20 -14.88 -8.54
C TYR A 78 6.69 -16.33 -8.51
N LYS A 79 6.96 -17.11 -9.56
CA LYS A 79 6.52 -18.52 -9.66
C LYS A 79 7.02 -19.39 -8.50
N LYS A 80 8.25 -19.17 -8.01
CA LYS A 80 8.81 -19.91 -6.87
C LYS A 80 8.07 -19.64 -5.56
N SER A 81 7.54 -18.44 -5.39
CA SER A 81 6.79 -18.08 -4.19
C SER A 81 5.33 -18.54 -4.23
N GLU A 82 4.74 -18.54 -5.41
CA GLU A 82 3.29 -18.70 -5.62
C GLU A 82 2.82 -20.15 -5.66
N ASN A 83 1.61 -20.36 -5.17
CA ASN A 83 0.83 -21.57 -5.36
C ASN A 83 -0.62 -21.21 -5.73
N VAL A 84 -0.87 -21.05 -7.02
CA VAL A 84 -2.22 -20.87 -7.56
C VAL A 84 -2.96 -22.20 -7.52
N LEU A 85 -4.14 -22.20 -6.88
CA LEU A 85 -4.94 -23.42 -6.74
C LEU A 85 -5.28 -24.05 -8.10
N ALA A 86 -5.30 -25.38 -8.14
CA ALA A 86 -5.62 -26.16 -9.35
C ALA A 86 -7.02 -25.87 -9.91
N SER A 87 -7.94 -25.35 -9.09
CA SER A 87 -9.28 -24.95 -9.51
C SER A 87 -9.30 -23.71 -10.41
N LEU A 88 -8.22 -22.91 -10.43
CA LEU A 88 -8.09 -21.75 -11.29
C LEU A 88 -7.47 -22.18 -12.62
N GLN A 89 -8.30 -22.18 -13.67
CA GLN A 89 -7.93 -22.44 -15.06
C GLN A 89 -7.25 -21.21 -15.68
N ASN A 90 -6.52 -21.40 -16.78
CA ASN A 90 -5.85 -20.32 -17.54
C ASN A 90 -4.82 -19.51 -16.73
N MET A 91 -4.15 -20.15 -15.76
CA MET A 91 -3.15 -19.52 -14.89
C MET A 91 -1.76 -20.16 -15.06
N ASP A 92 -1.42 -20.60 -16.28
CA ASP A 92 -0.19 -21.36 -16.55
C ASP A 92 1.10 -20.53 -16.35
N ASN A 93 0.97 -19.20 -16.34
CA ASN A 93 2.05 -18.27 -16.05
C ASN A 93 2.30 -18.07 -14.54
N TYR A 94 1.59 -18.77 -13.66
CA TYR A 94 1.77 -18.70 -12.20
C TYR A 94 2.45 -19.93 -11.61
N GLY A 95 3.06 -19.74 -10.44
CA GLY A 95 3.58 -20.84 -9.64
C GLY A 95 2.49 -21.73 -9.07
N ARG A 96 2.77 -23.04 -8.95
CA ARG A 96 1.86 -24.04 -8.35
C ARG A 96 2.52 -24.85 -7.22
N GLU A 97 3.75 -24.52 -6.86
CA GLU A 97 4.57 -25.29 -5.91
C GLU A 97 5.14 -24.44 -4.78
N GLY A 98 4.96 -23.12 -4.84
CA GLY A 98 5.42 -22.20 -3.81
C GLY A 98 4.61 -22.32 -2.51
N LEU A 99 5.02 -21.55 -1.50
CA LEU A 99 4.37 -21.58 -0.19
C LEU A 99 3.16 -20.64 -0.10
N LEU A 100 3.10 -19.60 -0.93
CA LEU A 100 2.07 -18.58 -0.88
C LEU A 100 0.86 -19.00 -1.72
N SER A 101 -0.16 -19.54 -1.07
CA SER A 101 -1.42 -19.90 -1.73
C SER A 101 -2.12 -18.66 -2.28
N LEU A 102 -2.47 -18.72 -3.57
CA LEU A 102 -3.23 -17.71 -4.29
C LEU A 102 -4.59 -18.26 -4.70
N THR A 103 -5.64 -17.53 -4.38
CA THR A 103 -7.01 -17.89 -4.70
C THR A 103 -7.73 -16.74 -5.41
N LYS A 104 -8.86 -17.04 -6.03
CA LYS A 104 -9.82 -16.07 -6.54
C LYS A 104 -11.14 -16.39 -5.86
N TYR A 105 -11.74 -15.43 -5.18
CA TYR A 105 -13.06 -15.61 -4.60
C TYR A 105 -14.05 -14.80 -5.42
N ILE A 106 -14.90 -15.51 -6.16
CA ILE A 106 -16.03 -14.92 -6.87
C ILE A 106 -17.21 -15.02 -5.91
N PHE A 107 -17.56 -13.89 -5.29
CA PHE A 107 -18.75 -13.82 -4.46
C PHE A 107 -19.90 -13.22 -5.24
N ASN A 108 -21.09 -13.74 -4.97
CA ASN A 108 -22.30 -13.41 -5.70
C ASN A 108 -22.95 -12.14 -5.12
N GLU A 109 -22.32 -10.98 -5.36
CA GLU A 109 -22.88 -9.67 -5.04
C GLU A 109 -23.36 -8.97 -6.31
N THR A 110 -24.64 -8.55 -6.33
CA THR A 110 -25.24 -7.82 -7.46
C THR A 110 -24.40 -6.62 -7.90
N ILE A 111 -23.79 -5.90 -6.95
CA ILE A 111 -22.98 -4.71 -7.24
C ILE A 111 -21.68 -5.05 -8.00
N ARG A 112 -21.09 -6.24 -7.80
CA ARG A 112 -19.93 -6.69 -8.58
C ARG A 112 -20.27 -6.79 -10.06
N ASP A 113 -21.41 -7.38 -10.37
CA ASP A 113 -21.88 -7.52 -11.76
C ASP A 113 -22.23 -6.17 -12.38
N VAL A 114 -22.85 -5.28 -11.61
CA VAL A 114 -23.13 -3.89 -12.04
C VAL A 114 -21.84 -3.15 -12.39
N ILE A 115 -20.79 -3.24 -11.56
CA ILE A 115 -19.49 -2.61 -11.84
C ILE A 115 -18.90 -3.16 -13.15
N LEU A 116 -18.84 -4.47 -13.33
CA LEU A 116 -18.26 -5.06 -14.55
C LEU A 116 -19.12 -4.80 -15.79
N GLN A 117 -20.44 -4.76 -15.66
CA GLN A 117 -21.33 -4.42 -16.77
C GLN A 117 -21.19 -2.94 -17.16
N SER A 118 -21.05 -2.04 -16.18
CA SER A 118 -20.78 -0.62 -16.44
C SER A 118 -19.47 -0.41 -17.19
N ALA A 119 -18.43 -1.19 -16.85
CA ALA A 119 -17.15 -1.14 -17.54
C ALA A 119 -17.30 -1.50 -19.03
N LYS A 120 -18.07 -2.55 -19.35
CA LYS A 120 -18.39 -2.91 -20.74
C LYS A 120 -19.16 -1.81 -21.48
N GLU A 121 -20.13 -1.17 -20.81
CA GLU A 121 -20.90 -0.06 -21.39
C GLU A 121 -20.01 1.16 -21.71
N LEU A 122 -18.97 1.38 -20.91
CA LEU A 122 -17.94 2.40 -21.16
C LEU A 122 -16.87 1.96 -22.16
N GLY A 123 -16.93 0.74 -22.69
CA GLY A 123 -16.00 0.21 -23.68
C GLY A 123 -14.69 -0.36 -23.10
N TYR A 124 -14.62 -0.62 -21.79
CA TYR A 124 -13.50 -1.34 -21.20
C TYR A 124 -13.64 -2.85 -21.37
N GLU A 125 -12.52 -3.52 -21.58
CA GLU A 125 -12.46 -4.98 -21.56
C GLU A 125 -12.54 -5.52 -20.13
N ILE A 126 -13.11 -6.73 -19.98
CA ILE A 126 -13.04 -7.51 -18.75
C ILE A 126 -11.99 -8.59 -18.93
N LEU A 127 -10.91 -8.48 -18.17
CA LEU A 127 -9.72 -9.29 -18.27
C LEU A 127 -9.72 -10.42 -17.24
N GLU A 128 -9.00 -11.50 -17.55
CA GLU A 128 -8.78 -12.61 -16.62
C GLU A 128 -7.87 -12.22 -15.45
N GLU A 129 -6.86 -11.39 -15.75
CA GLU A 129 -5.88 -10.86 -14.80
C GLU A 129 -5.56 -9.38 -15.07
N GLY A 130 -4.90 -8.74 -14.09
CA GLY A 130 -4.46 -7.35 -14.20
C GLY A 130 -3.16 -7.18 -14.98
N GLY A 131 -2.69 -5.94 -15.10
CA GLY A 131 -1.42 -5.59 -15.73
C GLY A 131 -1.56 -4.87 -17.08
N GLN A 132 -2.78 -4.71 -17.57
CA GLN A 132 -3.12 -3.91 -18.75
C GLN A 132 -4.44 -3.17 -18.54
N LEU A 133 -4.75 -2.21 -19.39
CA LEU A 133 -5.96 -1.38 -19.32
C LEU A 133 -7.23 -2.25 -19.41
N GLY A 134 -8.11 -2.14 -18.42
CA GLY A 134 -9.32 -2.94 -18.31
C GLY A 134 -9.70 -3.27 -16.87
N PHE A 135 -10.84 -3.94 -16.72
CA PHE A 135 -11.39 -4.37 -15.43
C PHE A 135 -11.15 -5.86 -15.22
N PHE A 136 -10.89 -6.29 -13.99
CA PHE A 136 -10.62 -7.68 -13.69
C PHE A 136 -10.93 -7.98 -12.22
N GLU A 137 -10.91 -9.27 -11.89
CA GLU A 137 -10.97 -9.74 -10.51
C GLU A 137 -9.61 -10.28 -10.10
N SER A 138 -8.99 -9.66 -9.11
CA SER A 138 -7.63 -10.01 -8.68
C SER A 138 -7.55 -11.32 -7.90
N LEU A 139 -6.36 -11.92 -7.93
CA LEU A 139 -5.98 -12.94 -6.97
C LEU A 139 -5.88 -12.35 -5.55
N GLN A 140 -5.94 -13.23 -4.56
CA GLN A 140 -5.82 -12.87 -3.15
C GLN A 140 -4.98 -13.89 -2.38
N THR A 141 -4.34 -13.42 -1.31
CA THR A 141 -3.56 -14.23 -0.36
C THR A 141 -4.44 -14.77 0.77
N ILE A 142 -5.51 -15.46 0.40
CA ILE A 142 -6.47 -16.11 1.32
C ILE A 142 -6.61 -17.57 0.91
N GLU A 143 -6.51 -18.48 1.86
CA GLU A 143 -6.78 -19.91 1.65
C GLU A 143 -7.63 -20.43 2.81
N ASP A 144 -8.72 -21.13 2.46
CA ASP A 144 -9.75 -21.61 3.39
C ASP A 144 -10.31 -20.52 4.30
N GLY A 145 -10.60 -19.36 3.72
CA GLY A 145 -11.13 -18.21 4.46
C GLY A 145 -10.15 -17.58 5.44
N VAL A 146 -8.87 -17.91 5.37
CA VAL A 146 -7.85 -17.37 6.28
C VAL A 146 -6.71 -16.72 5.51
N ARG A 147 -6.37 -15.50 5.93
CA ARG A 147 -5.20 -14.75 5.47
C ARG A 147 -3.92 -15.60 5.47
N ARG A 148 -3.15 -15.48 4.40
CA ARG A 148 -1.81 -16.06 4.22
C ARG A 148 -0.77 -14.94 4.19
N ASN A 149 -0.34 -14.51 5.38
CA ASN A 149 0.72 -13.52 5.55
C ASN A 149 2.12 -14.16 5.53
N ALA A 150 3.16 -13.35 5.37
CA ALA A 150 4.54 -13.81 5.22
C ALA A 150 5.04 -14.62 6.43
N ALA A 151 4.63 -14.28 7.66
CA ALA A 151 5.03 -15.06 8.84
C ALA A 151 4.36 -16.43 8.86
N LYS A 152 3.06 -16.51 8.58
CA LYS A 152 2.34 -17.79 8.57
C LYS A 152 2.86 -18.72 7.47
N VAL A 153 3.18 -18.16 6.31
CA VAL A 153 3.62 -18.89 5.12
C VAL A 153 5.09 -19.30 5.22
N PHE A 154 6.02 -18.33 5.32
CA PHE A 154 7.45 -18.60 5.20
C PHE A 154 8.12 -18.91 6.54
N LEU A 155 7.82 -18.14 7.60
CA LEU A 155 8.37 -18.47 8.93
C LEU A 155 7.70 -19.73 9.50
N GLY A 156 6.40 -19.90 9.25
CA GLY A 156 5.63 -21.07 9.67
C GLY A 156 6.14 -22.39 9.12
N SER A 157 6.62 -22.41 7.85
CA SER A 157 7.22 -23.60 7.24
C SER A 157 8.57 -23.99 7.87
N SER A 158 9.28 -23.00 8.45
CA SER A 158 10.60 -23.18 9.06
C SER A 158 10.59 -23.20 10.60
N LYS A 159 9.41 -23.16 11.23
CA LYS A 159 9.26 -22.99 12.70
C LYS A 159 9.93 -24.06 13.58
N LYS A 160 10.21 -25.24 13.01
CA LYS A 160 10.88 -26.37 13.69
C LYS A 160 12.40 -26.42 13.42
N SER A 161 12.93 -25.52 12.60
CA SER A 161 14.34 -25.50 12.25
C SER A 161 15.18 -25.01 13.43
N SER A 162 16.17 -25.81 13.86
CA SER A 162 17.16 -25.40 14.86
C SER A 162 18.13 -24.33 14.37
N LYS A 163 18.14 -24.05 13.06
CA LYS A 163 18.99 -23.02 12.44
C LYS A 163 18.34 -21.62 12.45
N LEU A 164 17.07 -21.51 12.84
CA LEU A 164 16.33 -20.25 12.88
C LEU A 164 16.01 -19.88 14.33
N THR A 165 16.49 -18.71 14.76
CA THR A 165 16.09 -18.12 16.04
C THR A 165 15.16 -16.94 15.77
N LEU A 166 14.02 -16.90 16.46
CA LEU A 166 13.05 -15.82 16.36
C LEU A 166 13.00 -15.05 17.69
N ALA A 167 13.36 -13.78 17.66
CA ALA A 167 13.22 -12.87 18.80
C ALA A 167 12.05 -11.92 18.57
N LEU A 168 11.06 -11.96 19.47
CA LEU A 168 9.91 -11.05 19.47
C LEU A 168 10.14 -9.92 20.47
N ASN A 169 9.43 -8.80 20.27
CA ASN A 169 9.56 -7.62 21.12
C ASN A 169 11.02 -7.15 21.23
N ALA A 170 11.73 -7.26 20.10
CA ALA A 170 13.15 -6.94 19.96
C ALA A 170 13.29 -5.81 18.93
N HIS A 171 13.46 -4.59 19.41
CA HIS A 171 13.52 -3.39 18.58
C HIS A 171 14.97 -3.04 18.25
N VAL A 172 15.34 -3.12 16.97
CA VAL A 172 16.69 -2.75 16.51
C VAL A 172 16.83 -1.22 16.57
N GLU A 173 17.82 -0.73 17.31
CA GLU A 173 18.12 0.71 17.41
C GLU A 173 19.02 1.17 16.27
N ASN A 174 20.06 0.40 15.95
CA ASN A 174 21.02 0.68 14.89
C ASN A 174 21.83 -0.58 14.51
N VAL A 175 22.51 -0.49 13.38
CA VAL A 175 23.56 -1.41 12.95
C VAL A 175 24.88 -0.98 13.61
N ILE A 176 25.60 -1.95 14.17
CA ILE A 176 26.94 -1.75 14.70
C ILE A 176 27.91 -1.81 13.52
N ILE A 177 28.52 -0.68 13.17
CA ILE A 177 29.44 -0.55 12.03
C ILE A 177 30.85 -0.23 12.53
N ASP A 178 31.82 -1.00 12.06
CA ASP A 178 33.24 -0.65 12.19
C ASP A 178 33.53 0.54 11.25
N LYS A 179 33.76 1.71 11.82
CA LYS A 179 33.97 2.96 11.08
C LYS A 179 35.20 2.92 10.17
N SER A 180 36.26 2.21 10.59
CA SER A 180 37.54 2.13 9.87
C SER A 180 37.46 1.13 8.74
N ALA A 181 36.91 -0.06 9.00
CA ALA A 181 36.74 -1.09 7.98
C ALA A 181 35.51 -0.88 7.09
N LYS A 182 34.62 0.06 7.44
CA LYS A 182 33.32 0.27 6.78
C LYS A 182 32.51 -1.03 6.66
N GLN A 183 32.45 -1.79 7.75
CA GLN A 183 31.86 -3.12 7.76
C GLN A 183 30.83 -3.26 8.89
N ALA A 184 29.62 -3.75 8.56
CA ALA A 184 28.63 -4.09 9.55
C ALA A 184 29.06 -5.33 10.35
N LYS A 185 28.91 -5.26 11.68
CA LYS A 185 29.31 -6.33 12.62
C LYS A 185 28.13 -6.98 13.32
N GLY A 186 26.98 -6.33 13.32
CA GLY A 186 25.81 -6.75 14.08
C GLY A 186 24.80 -5.64 14.25
N VAL A 187 23.90 -5.81 15.20
CA VAL A 187 22.85 -4.85 15.54
C VAL A 187 22.78 -4.62 17.05
N LYS A 188 22.43 -3.40 17.43
CA LYS A 188 22.08 -3.04 18.80
C LYS A 188 20.56 -3.13 18.93
N VAL A 189 20.09 -3.90 19.90
CA VAL A 189 18.67 -4.28 20.02
C VAL A 189 18.17 -4.07 21.43
N LYS A 190 17.01 -3.42 21.56
CA LYS A 190 16.27 -3.28 22.81
C LYS A 190 15.25 -4.40 22.95
N ILE A 191 15.34 -5.19 24.03
CA ILE A 191 14.39 -6.26 24.38
C ILE A 191 13.89 -6.00 25.80
N GLY A 192 12.65 -5.52 25.92
CA GLY A 192 12.16 -4.94 27.17
C GLY A 192 13.04 -3.76 27.58
N ASP A 193 13.59 -3.81 28.80
CA ASP A 193 14.51 -2.77 29.31
C ASP A 193 15.98 -3.08 29.05
N ARG A 194 16.29 -4.21 28.41
CA ARG A 194 17.67 -4.63 28.15
C ARG A 194 18.11 -4.16 26.78
N LEU A 195 19.35 -3.69 26.73
CA LEU A 195 20.03 -3.29 25.51
C LEU A 195 21.15 -4.28 25.22
N LEU A 196 21.06 -4.96 24.09
CA LEU A 196 21.94 -6.07 23.71
C LEU A 196 22.62 -5.78 22.38
N ASN A 197 23.87 -6.20 22.26
CA ASN A 197 24.58 -6.25 20.98
C ASN A 197 24.51 -7.68 20.45
N LEU A 198 23.95 -7.86 19.26
CA LEU A 198 23.90 -9.14 18.57
C LEU A 198 24.81 -9.07 17.34
N TYR A 199 25.83 -9.92 17.30
CA TYR A 199 26.83 -9.92 16.22
C TYR A 199 26.46 -10.90 15.12
N ALA A 200 26.92 -10.61 13.90
CA ALA A 200 26.72 -11.44 12.73
C ALA A 200 28.06 -11.80 12.08
N ASP A 201 28.32 -13.09 11.87
CA ASP A 201 29.57 -13.57 11.26
C ASP A 201 29.65 -13.29 9.76
N LYS A 202 28.50 -13.11 9.09
CA LYS A 202 28.40 -12.95 7.64
C LYS A 202 27.86 -11.58 7.25
N GLU A 203 26.57 -11.36 7.44
CA GLU A 203 25.89 -10.17 6.97
C GLU A 203 24.76 -9.77 7.93
N VAL A 204 24.51 -8.47 8.03
CA VAL A 204 23.28 -7.88 8.59
C VAL A 204 22.35 -7.57 7.42
N ILE A 205 21.10 -8.01 7.51
CA ILE A 205 20.10 -7.81 6.47
C ILE A 205 18.92 -7.05 7.07
N LEU A 206 18.69 -5.82 6.60
CA LEU A 206 17.57 -5.00 7.03
C LEU A 206 16.32 -5.35 6.20
N SER A 207 15.20 -5.53 6.92
CA SER A 207 13.88 -5.79 6.34
C SER A 207 12.79 -5.07 7.13
N ALA A 208 13.10 -3.86 7.61
CA ALA A 208 12.23 -3.08 8.49
C ALA A 208 11.19 -2.23 7.72
N GLY A 209 11.24 -2.27 6.39
CA GLY A 209 10.30 -1.57 5.50
C GLY A 209 10.72 -0.14 5.18
N ALA A 210 9.96 0.50 4.29
CA ALA A 210 10.28 1.82 3.73
C ALA A 210 10.39 2.98 4.73
N LEU A 211 9.93 2.81 5.97
CA LEU A 211 10.03 3.84 7.00
C LEU A 211 11.15 3.55 8.00
N ASN A 212 11.28 2.30 8.45
CA ASN A 212 12.20 1.97 9.53
C ASN A 212 13.59 1.55 9.03
N SER A 213 13.72 0.98 7.82
CA SER A 213 15.04 0.68 7.25
C SER A 213 15.90 1.94 7.03
N PRO A 214 15.39 3.04 6.42
CA PRO A 214 16.16 4.27 6.34
C PRO A 214 16.42 4.89 7.72
N GLN A 215 15.47 4.80 8.66
CA GLN A 215 15.69 5.27 10.04
C GLN A 215 16.85 4.53 10.71
N ILE A 216 16.87 3.21 10.66
CA ILE A 216 17.94 2.38 11.23
C ILE A 216 19.29 2.72 10.57
N LEU A 217 19.35 2.86 9.25
CA LEU A 217 20.58 3.25 8.55
C LEU A 217 21.09 4.62 9.00
N MET A 218 20.21 5.63 9.06
CA MET A 218 20.57 6.98 9.50
C MET A 218 21.06 6.96 10.97
N LEU A 219 20.38 6.24 11.86
CA LEU A 219 20.81 6.05 13.26
C LEU A 219 22.15 5.31 13.38
N SER A 220 22.55 4.57 12.34
CA SER A 220 23.85 3.90 12.23
C SER A 220 24.94 4.78 11.62
N GLY A 221 24.65 6.04 11.32
CA GLY A 221 25.59 6.97 10.67
C GLY A 221 25.69 6.79 9.15
N VAL A 222 24.73 6.13 8.51
CA VAL A 222 24.65 5.95 7.04
C VAL A 222 23.44 6.71 6.52
N GLY A 223 23.66 7.85 5.86
CA GLY A 223 22.59 8.74 5.41
C GLY A 223 23.07 10.14 5.07
N PRO A 224 22.16 11.10 4.83
CA PRO A 224 22.53 12.41 4.32
C PRO A 224 23.40 13.16 5.32
N LYS A 225 24.66 13.43 4.97
CA LYS A 225 25.68 13.99 5.87
C LYS A 225 25.18 15.18 6.69
N ARG A 226 24.61 16.18 6.03
CA ARG A 226 24.10 17.40 6.67
C ARG A 226 23.00 17.09 7.68
N HIS A 227 22.10 16.16 7.38
CA HIS A 227 21.01 15.79 8.30
C HIS A 227 21.56 15.09 9.54
N LEU A 228 22.43 14.11 9.34
CA LEU A 228 23.07 13.37 10.44
C LEU A 228 23.85 14.29 11.38
N GLU A 229 24.63 15.22 10.83
CA GLU A 229 25.35 16.24 11.61
C GLU A 229 24.40 17.11 12.42
N ASN A 230 23.28 17.55 11.83
CA ASN A 230 22.28 18.38 12.53
C ASN A 230 21.63 17.68 13.72
N VAL A 231 21.40 16.36 13.63
CA VAL A 231 20.81 15.57 14.74
C VAL A 231 21.89 14.98 15.68
N GLY A 232 23.16 15.32 15.46
CA GLY A 232 24.28 14.93 16.32
C GLY A 232 24.70 13.47 16.18
N ILE A 233 24.65 12.91 14.98
CA ILE A 233 25.11 11.56 14.64
C ILE A 233 26.38 11.63 13.80
N ASP A 234 27.39 10.85 14.19
CA ASP A 234 28.63 10.73 13.43
C ASP A 234 28.39 10.11 12.05
N VAL A 235 28.85 10.80 11.00
CA VAL A 235 28.70 10.33 9.63
C VAL A 235 29.75 9.26 9.31
N ILE A 236 29.29 8.03 9.10
CA ILE A 236 30.10 6.92 8.61
C ILE A 236 30.12 6.92 7.09
N ARG A 237 28.97 7.13 6.46
CA ARG A 237 28.83 7.15 5.01
C ARG A 237 27.71 8.12 4.62
N ASP A 238 28.06 9.06 3.75
CA ASP A 238 27.09 9.97 3.13
C ASP A 238 26.38 9.25 1.98
N LEU A 239 25.07 9.05 2.12
CA LEU A 239 24.18 8.42 1.15
C LEU A 239 22.80 9.11 1.20
N PRO A 240 22.01 9.10 0.11
CA PRO A 240 20.68 9.70 0.07
C PRO A 240 19.61 8.85 0.78
N VAL A 241 19.94 8.28 1.94
CA VAL A 241 19.02 7.46 2.74
C VAL A 241 17.84 8.30 3.19
N GLY A 242 16.62 7.77 3.00
CA GLY A 242 15.38 8.45 3.33
C GLY A 242 14.86 9.38 2.22
N GLU A 243 15.67 9.71 1.22
CA GLU A 243 15.22 10.54 0.08
C GLU A 243 14.34 9.73 -0.89
N HIS A 244 13.65 10.44 -1.78
CA HIS A 244 12.84 9.85 -2.86
C HIS A 244 11.74 8.90 -2.39
N LEU A 245 11.15 9.14 -1.21
CA LEU A 245 9.97 8.40 -0.77
C LEU A 245 8.90 8.47 -1.87
N LYS A 246 8.47 7.30 -2.32
CA LYS A 246 7.36 7.14 -3.26
C LYS A 246 6.23 6.41 -2.55
N ASP A 247 5.00 6.72 -2.90
CA ASP A 247 3.81 6.01 -2.44
C ASP A 247 2.69 6.19 -3.44
N HIS A 248 1.79 5.21 -3.54
CA HIS A 248 0.54 5.37 -4.27
C HIS A 248 -0.36 6.34 -3.51
N VAL A 249 -0.83 7.38 -4.20
CA VAL A 249 -1.79 8.34 -3.65
C VAL A 249 -3.20 7.92 -4.06
N VAL A 250 -4.10 7.85 -3.09
CA VAL A 250 -5.51 7.47 -3.27
C VAL A 250 -6.42 8.64 -2.96
N MET A 251 -7.45 8.79 -3.79
CA MET A 251 -8.62 9.64 -3.57
C MET A 251 -9.85 8.75 -3.38
N TRP A 252 -10.60 8.98 -2.30
CA TRP A 252 -11.85 8.27 -2.04
C TRP A 252 -13.01 9.00 -2.70
N VAL A 253 -13.71 8.35 -3.62
CA VAL A 253 -14.95 8.86 -4.21
C VAL A 253 -16.13 8.12 -3.60
N PHE A 254 -16.92 8.84 -2.80
CA PHE A 254 -18.08 8.28 -2.11
C PHE A 254 -19.33 8.45 -2.97
N SER A 255 -20.05 7.35 -3.22
CA SER A 255 -21.32 7.33 -3.93
C SER A 255 -22.39 6.68 -3.07
N LYS A 256 -23.58 7.28 -3.00
CA LYS A 256 -24.75 6.59 -2.44
C LYS A 256 -25.37 5.67 -3.48
N LEU A 257 -25.95 4.56 -3.02
CA LEU A 257 -26.80 3.64 -3.77
C LEU A 257 -28.07 3.39 -2.94
N SER A 258 -29.25 3.57 -3.52
CA SER A 258 -30.51 3.62 -2.75
C SER A 258 -31.37 2.35 -2.79
N ASP A 259 -30.89 1.26 -3.38
CA ASP A 259 -31.73 0.10 -3.75
C ASP A 259 -31.86 -0.98 -2.64
N GLU A 260 -33.05 -1.59 -2.58
CA GLU A 260 -33.40 -2.80 -1.84
C GLU A 260 -32.78 -4.08 -2.46
N ALA A 261 -32.29 -4.01 -3.71
CA ALA A 261 -31.64 -5.13 -4.39
C ALA A 261 -30.36 -5.63 -3.69
N LEU A 262 -29.75 -4.82 -2.83
CA LEU A 262 -28.64 -5.23 -1.97
C LEU A 262 -29.21 -5.88 -0.70
N LYS A 263 -29.17 -7.22 -0.66
CA LYS A 263 -29.73 -7.99 0.45
C LYS A 263 -29.12 -7.59 1.80
N PRO A 264 -29.94 -7.36 2.84
CA PRO A 264 -29.44 -7.06 4.17
C PRO A 264 -28.61 -8.25 4.70
N THR A 265 -27.44 -7.95 5.25
CA THR A 265 -26.51 -8.96 5.78
C THR A 265 -26.60 -9.04 7.30
N ILE A 266 -27.10 -10.15 7.85
CA ILE A 266 -27.13 -10.33 9.31
C ILE A 266 -25.72 -10.70 9.79
N MET A 267 -25.07 -9.79 10.53
CA MET A 267 -23.67 -9.97 10.96
C MET A 267 -23.46 -11.24 11.80
N LEU A 268 -24.43 -11.62 12.65
CA LEU A 268 -24.35 -12.85 13.44
C LEU A 268 -24.29 -14.10 12.55
N ASP A 269 -25.04 -14.13 11.45
CA ASP A 269 -25.01 -15.25 10.51
C ASP A 269 -23.67 -15.33 9.78
N GLU A 270 -23.09 -14.18 9.41
CA GLU A 270 -21.76 -14.13 8.78
C GLU A 270 -20.65 -14.57 9.75
N VAL A 271 -20.76 -14.20 11.03
CA VAL A 271 -19.88 -14.70 12.08
C VAL A 271 -20.01 -16.21 12.23
N TYR A 272 -21.24 -16.74 12.28
CA TYR A 272 -21.48 -18.18 12.36
C TYR A 272 -20.90 -18.91 11.14
N LYS A 273 -21.22 -18.47 9.91
CA LYS A 273 -20.69 -19.03 8.66
C LYS A 273 -19.16 -19.07 8.65
N TYR A 274 -18.53 -18.02 9.17
CA TYR A 274 -17.08 -17.94 9.21
C TYR A 274 -16.47 -18.93 10.21
N PHE A 275 -16.95 -18.96 11.46
CA PHE A 275 -16.36 -19.82 12.49
C PHE A 275 -16.72 -21.30 12.30
N ALA A 276 -17.92 -21.61 11.81
CA ALA A 276 -18.36 -22.98 11.56
C ALA A 276 -17.82 -23.55 10.24
N HIS A 277 -17.69 -22.73 9.20
CA HIS A 277 -17.45 -23.24 7.84
C HIS A 277 -16.35 -22.52 7.06
N ARG A 278 -15.71 -21.47 7.62
CA ARG A 278 -14.76 -20.60 6.90
C ARG A 278 -15.32 -20.01 5.60
N LYS A 279 -16.61 -19.69 5.61
CA LYS A 279 -17.35 -19.10 4.50
C LYS A 279 -18.01 -17.78 4.91
N GLY A 280 -18.61 -17.09 3.96
CA GLY A 280 -19.31 -15.83 4.17
C GLY A 280 -18.40 -14.62 4.07
N MET A 281 -18.95 -13.43 4.30
CA MET A 281 -18.33 -12.12 4.06
C MET A 281 -16.96 -11.97 4.75
N LEU A 282 -16.76 -12.64 5.89
CA LEU A 282 -15.52 -12.56 6.68
C LEU A 282 -14.38 -13.42 6.11
N SER A 283 -14.64 -14.27 5.11
CA SER A 283 -13.66 -15.19 4.52
C SER A 283 -12.99 -14.67 3.25
N HIS A 284 -13.26 -13.44 2.83
CA HIS A 284 -12.73 -12.84 1.59
C HIS A 284 -12.58 -11.31 1.72
N ILE A 285 -12.19 -10.66 0.62
CA ILE A 285 -11.87 -9.22 0.58
C ILE A 285 -13.02 -8.34 0.06
N GLY A 286 -14.21 -8.91 -0.15
CA GLY A 286 -15.35 -8.23 -0.78
C GLY A 286 -14.97 -7.58 -2.12
N LEU A 287 -15.60 -6.45 -2.45
CA LEU A 287 -15.40 -5.72 -3.70
C LEU A 287 -13.98 -5.21 -3.96
N ALA A 288 -13.08 -5.29 -2.98
CA ALA A 288 -11.68 -4.96 -3.19
C ALA A 288 -11.00 -5.93 -4.19
N ASN A 289 -11.62 -7.08 -4.49
CA ASN A 289 -11.16 -7.96 -5.56
C ASN A 289 -11.46 -7.42 -6.97
N VAL A 290 -12.50 -6.61 -7.15
CA VAL A 290 -12.85 -6.00 -8.43
C VAL A 290 -11.95 -4.79 -8.61
N GLN A 291 -11.09 -4.84 -9.62
CA GLN A 291 -10.10 -3.82 -9.88
C GLN A 291 -10.16 -3.36 -11.34
N ALA A 292 -9.61 -2.18 -11.60
CA ALA A 292 -9.45 -1.68 -12.95
C ALA A 292 -8.16 -0.90 -13.11
N PHE A 293 -7.44 -1.17 -14.18
CA PHE A 293 -6.41 -0.28 -14.69
C PHE A 293 -7.05 0.60 -15.75
N VAL A 294 -7.04 1.91 -15.52
CA VAL A 294 -7.64 2.89 -16.43
C VAL A 294 -6.65 4.02 -16.72
N ASN A 295 -6.94 4.77 -17.76
CA ASN A 295 -6.18 5.97 -18.10
C ASN A 295 -7.10 7.20 -18.04
N ALA A 296 -6.67 8.23 -17.32
CA ALA A 296 -7.44 9.44 -17.05
C ALA A 296 -7.78 10.27 -18.30
N LYS A 297 -6.97 10.18 -19.37
CA LYS A 297 -7.08 11.02 -20.56
C LYS A 297 -7.45 10.23 -21.82
N ASN A 298 -6.83 9.06 -22.02
CA ASN A 298 -6.96 8.28 -23.24
C ASN A 298 -7.02 6.78 -22.92
N ARG A 299 -8.16 6.15 -23.21
CA ARG A 299 -8.42 4.72 -22.99
C ARG A 299 -7.59 3.77 -23.87
N LEU A 300 -6.64 4.29 -24.65
CA LEU A 300 -5.75 3.54 -25.55
C LEU A 300 -4.27 3.60 -25.13
N THR A 301 -3.93 4.31 -24.05
CA THR A 301 -2.55 4.41 -23.54
C THR A 301 -2.38 3.65 -22.23
N ASP A 302 -1.13 3.47 -21.82
CA ASP A 302 -0.76 2.80 -20.57
C ASP A 302 -1.56 3.35 -19.37
N PRO A 303 -2.01 2.50 -18.43
CA PRO A 303 -2.82 2.93 -17.31
C PRO A 303 -2.04 3.84 -16.36
N ASP A 304 -2.65 4.97 -16.00
CA ASP A 304 -2.13 5.92 -15.00
C ASP A 304 -2.90 5.88 -13.68
N LEU A 305 -4.00 5.12 -13.64
CA LEU A 305 -4.88 4.94 -12.49
C LEU A 305 -5.19 3.46 -12.22
N LEU A 306 -5.31 3.14 -10.94
CA LEU A 306 -5.84 1.87 -10.43
C LEU A 306 -7.12 2.15 -9.63
N PHE A 307 -8.21 1.47 -9.97
CA PHE A 307 -9.46 1.49 -9.21
C PHE A 307 -9.64 0.18 -8.46
N PHE A 308 -10.17 0.27 -7.24
CA PHE A 308 -10.89 -0.83 -6.60
C PHE A 308 -12.03 -0.27 -5.74
N TYR A 309 -12.90 -1.15 -5.23
CA TYR A 309 -14.15 -0.73 -4.63
C TYR A 309 -14.34 -1.27 -3.22
N ALA A 310 -15.07 -0.54 -2.40
CA ALA A 310 -15.67 -1.04 -1.17
C ALA A 310 -17.14 -0.65 -1.12
N ILE A 311 -17.96 -1.42 -0.41
CA ILE A 311 -19.35 -1.08 -0.15
C ILE A 311 -19.64 -1.21 1.34
N PHE A 312 -20.32 -0.20 1.87
CA PHE A 312 -20.81 -0.17 3.25
C PHE A 312 -22.34 -0.24 3.20
N PRO A 313 -22.94 -1.32 3.72
CA PRO A 313 -24.37 -1.47 3.66
C PRO A 313 -25.14 -0.39 4.45
N LYS A 314 -26.30 -0.01 3.92
CA LYS A 314 -27.26 0.86 4.60
C LYS A 314 -27.50 0.40 6.03
N ASN A 315 -27.55 1.35 6.97
CA ASN A 315 -27.80 1.13 8.39
C ASN A 315 -26.77 0.21 9.11
N HIS A 316 -25.66 -0.17 8.47
CA HIS A 316 -24.59 -0.99 9.05
C HIS A 316 -23.34 -0.14 9.31
N THR A 317 -23.43 0.75 10.30
CA THR A 317 -22.42 1.79 10.52
C THR A 317 -21.08 1.29 11.06
N ALA A 318 -20.99 0.09 11.64
CA ALA A 318 -19.76 -0.40 12.26
C ALA A 318 -18.57 -0.50 11.28
N ALA A 319 -18.80 -1.00 10.06
CA ALA A 319 -17.77 -1.13 9.02
C ALA A 319 -17.36 0.24 8.47
N LEU A 320 -18.33 1.11 8.20
CA LEU A 320 -18.09 2.49 7.77
C LEU A 320 -17.31 3.28 8.83
N ASN A 321 -17.72 3.19 10.09
CA ASN A 321 -17.02 3.83 11.22
C ASN A 321 -15.59 3.31 11.36
N SER A 322 -15.38 2.00 11.18
CA SER A 322 -14.03 1.43 11.17
C SER A 322 -13.18 2.02 10.04
N PHE A 323 -13.75 2.16 8.84
CA PHE A 323 -13.08 2.81 7.69
C PHE A 323 -12.74 4.27 7.98
N LEU A 324 -13.72 5.09 8.36
CA LEU A 324 -13.56 6.52 8.64
C LEU A 324 -12.54 6.80 9.76
N ASN A 325 -12.58 5.99 10.83
CA ASN A 325 -11.61 6.08 11.93
C ASN A 325 -10.22 5.58 11.51
N GLY A 326 -10.14 4.58 10.63
CA GLY A 326 -8.87 4.07 10.11
C GLY A 326 -8.16 5.09 9.22
N ILE A 327 -8.90 5.80 8.36
CA ILE A 327 -8.33 6.86 7.52
C ILE A 327 -8.15 8.18 8.26
N HIS A 328 -8.70 8.35 9.47
CA HIS A 328 -8.68 9.59 10.26
C HIS A 328 -9.37 10.77 9.57
N LEU A 329 -10.49 10.52 8.89
CA LEU A 329 -11.25 11.61 8.25
C LEU A 329 -11.75 12.61 9.31
N ASN A 330 -11.81 13.90 8.96
CA ASN A 330 -12.34 14.92 9.87
C ASN A 330 -13.78 14.61 10.33
N ASP A 331 -14.16 15.15 11.49
CA ASP A 331 -15.43 14.79 12.13
C ASP A 331 -16.65 15.28 11.34
N VAL A 332 -16.57 16.44 10.67
CA VAL A 332 -17.67 17.00 9.87
C VAL A 332 -18.00 16.08 8.69
N SER A 333 -16.99 15.72 7.90
CA SER A 333 -17.19 14.86 6.73
C SER A 333 -17.54 13.42 7.13
N SER A 334 -16.98 12.94 8.24
CA SER A 334 -17.34 11.64 8.79
C SER A 334 -18.80 11.58 9.23
N GLU A 335 -19.32 12.66 9.82
CA GLU A 335 -20.71 12.75 10.26
C GLU A 335 -21.68 12.82 9.09
N ASN A 336 -21.35 13.57 8.04
CA ASN A 336 -22.17 13.61 6.83
C ASN A 336 -22.25 12.24 6.17
N LEU A 337 -21.13 11.50 6.07
CA LEU A 337 -21.13 10.13 5.55
C LEU A 337 -21.96 9.17 6.40
N ARG A 338 -21.96 9.31 7.72
CA ARG A 338 -22.84 8.53 8.60
C ARG A 338 -24.31 8.79 8.31
N ARG A 339 -24.72 10.06 8.17
CA ARG A 339 -26.10 10.42 7.83
C ARG A 339 -26.52 9.84 6.49
N TYR A 340 -25.68 9.94 5.45
CA TYR A 340 -25.98 9.32 4.16
C TYR A 340 -26.17 7.80 4.28
N SER A 341 -25.39 7.14 5.16
CA SER A 341 -25.45 5.69 5.37
C SER A 341 -26.70 5.20 6.11
N GLU A 342 -27.46 6.09 6.76
CA GLU A 342 -28.72 5.73 7.41
C GLU A 342 -29.78 5.34 6.37
N GLU A 343 -29.77 6.01 5.22
CA GLU A 343 -30.76 5.83 4.17
C GLU A 343 -30.23 5.11 2.93
N ASN A 344 -28.91 4.99 2.77
CA ASN A 344 -28.28 4.48 1.55
C ASN A 344 -27.11 3.54 1.83
N HIS A 345 -26.81 2.66 0.88
CA HIS A 345 -25.51 2.00 0.83
C HIS A 345 -24.46 3.04 0.38
N ILE A 346 -23.26 2.97 0.95
CA ILE A 346 -22.15 3.84 0.55
C ILE A 346 -21.14 2.99 -0.21
N MET A 347 -21.04 3.21 -1.51
CA MET A 347 -19.95 2.67 -2.32
C MET A 347 -18.79 3.65 -2.29
N VAL A 348 -17.58 3.14 -2.14
CA VAL A 348 -16.34 3.92 -2.23
C VAL A 348 -15.53 3.39 -3.39
N THR A 349 -15.28 4.24 -4.37
CA THR A 349 -14.30 3.98 -5.43
C THR A 349 -12.96 4.57 -5.01
N PHE A 350 -11.93 3.73 -5.01
CA PHE A 350 -10.58 4.09 -4.64
C PHE A 350 -9.87 4.50 -5.93
N VAL A 351 -9.70 5.81 -6.15
CA VAL A 351 -9.02 6.35 -7.35
C VAL A 351 -7.55 6.51 -6.99
N ILE A 352 -6.69 5.64 -7.49
CA ILE A 352 -5.27 5.56 -7.08
C ILE A 352 -4.37 5.92 -8.24
N LEU A 353 -3.39 6.80 -8.04
CA LEU A 353 -2.33 7.02 -9.02
C LEU A 353 -1.42 5.81 -9.10
N SER A 354 -1.26 5.24 -10.29
CA SER A 354 -0.37 4.10 -10.53
C SER A 354 1.10 4.50 -10.56
N GLN A 355 1.42 5.69 -11.09
CA GLN A 355 2.80 6.18 -11.21
C GLN A 355 2.89 7.66 -10.79
N PRO A 356 2.77 7.97 -9.49
CA PRO A 356 2.82 9.34 -9.00
C PRO A 356 4.19 9.96 -9.24
N LYS A 357 4.19 11.20 -9.70
CA LYS A 357 5.39 11.99 -10.02
C LYS A 357 6.02 12.59 -8.78
N ALA A 358 5.22 13.01 -7.82
CA ALA A 358 5.71 13.64 -6.62
C ALA A 358 6.58 12.68 -5.77
N THR A 359 7.48 13.24 -4.96
CA THR A 359 8.36 12.47 -4.07
C THR A 359 8.45 13.12 -2.71
N GLY A 360 8.48 12.29 -1.68
CA GLY A 360 8.72 12.69 -0.31
C GLY A 360 10.12 12.35 0.19
N LYS A 361 10.26 12.40 1.52
CA LYS A 361 11.45 11.94 2.23
C LYS A 361 11.16 11.55 3.68
N ILE A 362 12.06 10.76 4.25
CA ILE A 362 12.09 10.33 5.65
C ILE A 362 13.30 10.96 6.32
N LEU A 363 13.08 11.64 7.44
CA LEU A 363 14.14 12.23 8.24
C LEU A 363 14.10 11.68 9.66
N LEU A 364 15.26 11.62 10.32
CA LEU A 364 15.31 11.43 11.76
C LEU A 364 14.76 12.67 12.47
N ARG A 365 13.83 12.46 13.41
CA ARG A 365 13.40 13.48 14.36
C ARG A 365 14.46 13.74 15.43
N SER A 366 15.12 12.68 15.89
CA SER A 366 16.18 12.72 16.87
C SER A 366 17.11 11.50 16.72
N LYS A 367 18.11 11.39 17.59
CA LYS A 367 19.00 10.21 17.71
C LYS A 367 18.40 9.07 18.55
N ASP A 368 17.19 9.22 19.09
CA ASP A 368 16.49 8.18 19.83
C ASP A 368 15.75 7.25 18.85
N ALA A 369 16.06 5.95 18.90
CA ALA A 369 15.44 4.95 18.04
C ALA A 369 13.97 4.65 18.36
N SER A 370 13.46 5.16 19.49
CA SER A 370 12.05 5.05 19.87
C SER A 370 11.19 6.18 19.30
N ASP A 371 11.80 7.28 18.87
CA ASP A 371 11.09 8.37 18.20
C ASP A 371 10.65 7.93 16.81
N TYR A 372 9.43 8.31 16.42
CA TYR A 372 8.98 8.15 15.04
C TYR A 372 9.74 9.10 14.11
N PRO A 373 10.18 8.63 12.93
CA PRO A 373 10.82 9.49 11.96
C PRO A 373 9.82 10.54 11.45
N GLU A 374 10.33 11.64 10.92
CA GLU A 374 9.53 12.61 10.19
C GLU A 374 9.22 12.06 8.80
N ILE A 375 7.94 12.06 8.42
CA ILE A 375 7.49 11.55 7.12
C ILE A 375 6.96 12.74 6.33
N HIS A 376 7.76 13.21 5.38
CA HIS A 376 7.37 14.26 4.44
C HIS A 376 6.86 13.58 3.19
N SER A 377 5.54 13.48 2.99
CA SER A 377 4.94 12.67 1.93
C SER A 377 5.22 13.17 0.51
N GLY A 378 5.26 14.50 0.33
CA GLY A 378 5.41 15.14 -0.97
C GLY A 378 4.20 14.98 -1.89
N TYR A 379 3.04 14.52 -1.42
CA TYR A 379 1.88 14.32 -2.30
C TYR A 379 1.45 15.63 -2.98
N PHE A 380 1.21 15.56 -4.30
CA PHE A 380 0.79 16.67 -5.16
C PHE A 380 1.75 17.86 -5.20
N THR A 381 3.03 17.65 -4.89
CA THR A 381 4.07 18.69 -5.05
C THR A 381 4.83 18.56 -6.37
N ASP A 382 4.33 17.75 -7.30
CA ASP A 382 4.87 17.60 -8.64
C ASP A 382 4.66 18.86 -9.49
N GLU A 383 5.53 19.03 -10.48
CA GLU A 383 5.44 20.17 -11.39
C GLU A 383 4.09 20.15 -12.14
N ASN A 384 3.48 21.31 -12.33
CA ASN A 384 2.20 21.48 -13.02
C ASN A 384 0.98 20.77 -12.39
N ASN A 385 1.10 20.15 -11.21
CA ASN A 385 0.03 19.39 -10.54
C ASN A 385 -0.54 18.24 -11.41
N GLU A 386 0.30 17.55 -12.18
CA GLU A 386 -0.12 16.46 -13.05
C GLU A 386 -0.73 15.29 -12.27
N ASP A 387 -0.18 14.96 -11.10
CA ASP A 387 -0.73 13.93 -10.20
C ASP A 387 -2.17 14.29 -9.80
N LEU A 388 -2.40 15.55 -9.44
CA LEU A 388 -3.71 16.06 -9.03
C LEU A 388 -4.71 16.02 -10.19
N GLU A 389 -4.33 16.49 -11.38
CA GLU A 389 -5.21 16.50 -12.56
C GLU A 389 -5.53 15.07 -13.05
N THR A 390 -4.61 14.13 -12.88
CA THR A 390 -4.84 12.71 -13.19
C THR A 390 -5.90 12.10 -12.27
N ILE A 391 -5.85 12.40 -10.96
CA ILE A 391 -6.92 12.01 -10.01
C ILE A 391 -8.27 12.61 -10.43
N ILE A 392 -8.31 13.89 -10.83
CA ILE A 392 -9.55 14.52 -11.30
C ILE A 392 -10.11 13.79 -12.53
N GLY A 393 -9.27 13.44 -13.51
CA GLY A 393 -9.69 12.60 -14.64
C GLY A 393 -10.26 11.25 -14.19
N GLY A 394 -9.66 10.63 -13.16
CA GLY A 394 -10.20 9.43 -12.52
C GLY A 394 -11.60 9.63 -11.92
N ILE A 395 -11.84 10.75 -11.23
CA ILE A 395 -13.16 11.11 -10.70
C ILE A 395 -14.19 11.23 -11.84
N ARG A 396 -13.82 11.83 -12.98
CA ARG A 396 -14.70 11.92 -14.16
C ARG A 396 -15.05 10.55 -14.74
N ILE A 397 -14.12 9.58 -14.73
CA ILE A 397 -14.44 8.20 -15.11
C ILE A 397 -15.45 7.58 -14.15
N VAL A 398 -15.35 7.84 -12.84
CA VAL A 398 -16.35 7.37 -11.85
C VAL A 398 -17.73 7.98 -12.12
N GLU A 399 -17.80 9.27 -12.46
CA GLU A 399 -19.06 9.93 -12.85
C GLU A 399 -19.70 9.31 -14.08
N GLU A 400 -18.91 8.98 -15.11
CA GLU A 400 -19.39 8.27 -16.29
C GLU A 400 -19.90 6.87 -15.92
N GLN A 401 -19.15 6.16 -15.07
CA GLN A 401 -19.49 4.81 -14.64
C GLN A 401 -20.85 4.75 -13.95
N ILE A 402 -21.11 5.66 -13.01
CA ILE A 402 -22.40 5.68 -12.29
C ILE A 402 -23.57 6.15 -13.16
N LYS A 403 -23.31 6.78 -14.32
CA LYS A 403 -24.35 7.20 -15.28
C LYS A 403 -24.73 6.09 -16.28
N THR A 404 -24.03 4.95 -16.26
CA THR A 404 -24.34 3.80 -17.12
C THR A 404 -25.72 3.20 -16.84
N LYS A 405 -26.26 2.42 -17.79
CA LYS A 405 -27.55 1.74 -17.63
C LYS A 405 -27.47 0.70 -16.52
N ALA A 406 -26.35 -0.02 -16.41
CA ALA A 406 -26.10 -0.99 -15.35
C ALA A 406 -26.33 -0.40 -13.94
N PHE A 407 -25.94 0.85 -13.73
CA PHE A 407 -26.08 1.52 -12.44
C PHE A 407 -27.44 2.17 -12.21
N LYS A 408 -28.27 2.33 -13.26
CA LYS A 408 -29.51 3.14 -13.21
C LYS A 408 -30.49 2.69 -12.12
N GLU A 409 -30.63 1.39 -11.90
CA GLU A 409 -31.54 0.83 -10.90
C GLU A 409 -31.09 1.14 -9.46
N LEU A 410 -29.79 1.39 -9.26
CA LEU A 410 -29.22 1.73 -7.95
C LEU A 410 -29.35 3.22 -7.57
N ASN A 411 -29.87 4.05 -8.49
CA ASN A 411 -30.00 5.51 -8.36
C ASN A 411 -28.75 6.16 -7.72
N PRO A 412 -27.59 6.00 -8.38
CA PRO A 412 -26.32 6.38 -7.79
C PRO A 412 -26.11 7.89 -7.82
N GLN A 413 -25.40 8.39 -6.83
CA GLN A 413 -24.98 9.79 -6.80
C GLN A 413 -23.67 9.92 -6.03
N ILE A 414 -22.68 10.63 -6.61
CA ILE A 414 -21.48 11.03 -5.87
C ILE A 414 -21.88 12.03 -4.78
N LEU A 415 -21.37 11.82 -3.58
CA LEU A 415 -21.74 12.56 -2.39
C LEU A 415 -20.85 13.79 -2.19
N ASP A 416 -21.50 14.93 -1.92
CA ASP A 416 -20.85 16.03 -1.22
C ASP A 416 -20.77 15.68 0.27
N ILE A 417 -19.56 15.36 0.73
CA ILE A 417 -19.34 14.98 2.13
C ILE A 417 -19.13 16.21 3.03
N GLY A 418 -19.28 17.44 2.51
CA GLY A 418 -19.13 18.67 3.27
C GLY A 418 -17.69 18.89 3.73
N LEU A 419 -16.76 19.02 2.78
CA LEU A 419 -15.37 19.37 3.06
C LEU A 419 -15.27 20.84 3.51
N PRO A 420 -14.87 21.13 4.76
CA PRO A 420 -14.91 22.50 5.29
C PRO A 420 -14.07 23.50 4.47
N ASN A 421 -12.94 23.04 3.94
CA ASN A 421 -12.01 23.87 3.15
C ASN A 421 -12.47 24.11 1.71
N CYS A 422 -13.53 23.42 1.25
CA CYS A 422 -13.99 23.47 -0.15
C CYS A 422 -15.40 24.05 -0.29
N LYS A 423 -15.99 24.56 0.79
CA LYS A 423 -17.37 25.06 0.86
C LYS A 423 -17.68 26.25 -0.08
N ASP A 424 -16.64 26.98 -0.49
CA ASP A 424 -16.77 28.20 -1.30
C ASP A 424 -16.75 27.88 -2.81
N PHE A 425 -16.60 26.60 -3.18
CA PHE A 425 -16.67 26.12 -4.56
C PHE A 425 -17.98 25.38 -4.82
N ASP A 426 -18.57 25.57 -5.99
CA ASP A 426 -19.72 24.79 -6.41
C ASP A 426 -19.36 23.30 -6.50
N PHE A 427 -20.15 22.45 -5.87
CA PHE A 427 -19.95 21.00 -5.93
C PHE A 427 -19.89 20.53 -7.39
N ASP A 428 -19.01 19.57 -7.65
CA ASP A 428 -18.73 19.00 -8.98
C ASP A 428 -17.99 19.93 -9.98
N SER A 429 -17.72 21.19 -9.62
CA SER A 429 -16.83 22.06 -10.40
C SER A 429 -15.39 21.55 -10.40
N HIS A 430 -14.59 21.96 -11.40
CA HIS A 430 -13.16 21.62 -11.44
C HIS A 430 -12.42 22.18 -10.22
N ASP A 431 -12.73 23.40 -9.79
CA ASP A 431 -12.13 24.02 -8.60
C ASP A 431 -12.51 23.28 -7.30
N TYR A 432 -13.77 22.83 -7.17
CA TYR A 432 -14.16 21.96 -6.05
C TYR A 432 -13.32 20.69 -6.03
N TRP A 433 -13.14 20.02 -7.17
CA TRP A 433 -12.33 18.80 -7.22
C TRP A 433 -10.85 19.06 -6.96
N ARG A 434 -10.28 20.17 -7.44
CA ARG A 434 -8.92 20.59 -7.08
C ARG A 434 -8.76 20.81 -5.58
N CYS A 435 -9.76 21.37 -4.92
CA CYS A 435 -9.76 21.49 -3.46
C CYS A 435 -9.92 20.13 -2.78
N ALA A 436 -10.86 19.30 -3.26
CA ALA A 436 -11.17 18.00 -2.70
C ALA A 436 -9.98 17.04 -2.75
N VAL A 437 -9.22 17.01 -3.86
CA VAL A 437 -8.02 16.18 -3.99
C VAL A 437 -6.96 16.54 -2.94
N ARG A 438 -6.74 17.83 -2.65
CA ARG A 438 -5.81 18.25 -1.58
C ARG A 438 -6.31 17.87 -0.17
N ASN A 439 -7.62 17.80 0.01
CA ASN A 439 -8.22 17.47 1.30
C ASN A 439 -8.28 15.96 1.55
N LEU A 440 -8.64 15.19 0.53
CA LEU A 440 -8.94 13.76 0.63
C LEU A 440 -7.87 12.87 0.02
N GLY A 441 -6.99 13.39 -0.83
CA GLY A 441 -5.83 12.65 -1.34
C GLY A 441 -4.91 12.25 -0.20
N THR A 442 -4.62 10.96 -0.10
CA THR A 442 -3.84 10.36 0.99
C THR A 442 -3.07 9.11 0.54
N THR A 443 -2.41 8.44 1.48
CA THR A 443 -1.63 7.22 1.23
C THR A 443 -2.52 6.01 0.90
N MET A 444 -2.12 5.22 -0.10
CA MET A 444 -2.60 3.84 -0.30
C MET A 444 -1.69 2.81 0.40
N TYR A 445 -0.81 3.29 1.27
CA TYR A 445 0.06 2.52 2.16
C TYR A 445 1.16 1.72 1.45
N HIS A 446 1.58 2.13 0.25
CA HIS A 446 2.60 1.49 -0.59
C HIS A 446 3.93 2.29 -0.63
N MET A 447 4.34 2.80 0.54
CA MET A 447 5.56 3.58 0.66
C MET A 447 6.80 2.76 0.28
N THR A 448 7.71 3.36 -0.48
CA THR A 448 8.86 2.70 -1.10
C THR A 448 10.00 3.70 -1.42
N SER A 449 11.09 3.20 -2.00
CA SER A 449 12.21 3.97 -2.58
C SER A 449 13.14 4.73 -1.63
N THR A 450 12.92 4.66 -0.31
CA THR A 450 13.73 5.37 0.69
C THR A 450 15.15 4.81 0.90
N CYS A 451 15.43 3.62 0.37
CA CYS A 451 16.76 3.03 0.25
C CYS A 451 16.99 2.58 -1.20
N ARG A 452 16.64 3.46 -2.16
CA ARG A 452 16.62 3.21 -3.62
C ARG A 452 17.79 2.35 -4.11
N MET A 453 17.48 1.33 -4.89
CA MET A 453 18.45 0.54 -5.63
C MET A 453 18.95 1.27 -6.88
N GLY A 454 20.25 1.18 -7.15
CA GLY A 454 20.84 1.70 -8.38
C GLY A 454 22.34 1.42 -8.47
N PRO A 455 22.95 1.59 -9.66
CA PRO A 455 24.38 1.42 -9.85
C PRO A 455 25.17 2.46 -9.06
N ASN A 456 26.46 2.20 -8.81
CA ASN A 456 27.37 3.13 -8.10
C ASN A 456 27.43 4.54 -8.72
N SER A 457 27.10 4.66 -10.02
CA SER A 457 27.05 5.94 -10.73
C SER A 457 25.78 6.75 -10.44
N ASP A 458 24.69 6.13 -9.97
CA ASP A 458 23.46 6.82 -9.58
C ASP A 458 23.63 7.41 -8.17
N LYS A 459 23.74 8.74 -8.11
CA LYS A 459 23.88 9.48 -6.84
C LYS A 459 22.64 9.42 -5.95
N ARG A 460 21.52 8.90 -6.45
CA ARG A 460 20.27 8.68 -5.71
C ARG A 460 20.21 7.30 -5.08
N ALA A 461 21.16 6.41 -5.39
CA ALA A 461 21.15 5.03 -4.92
C ALA A 461 21.73 4.88 -3.50
N VAL A 462 21.11 4.01 -2.73
CA VAL A 462 21.55 3.57 -1.39
C VAL A 462 22.10 2.15 -1.44
N VAL A 463 21.52 1.28 -2.28
CA VAL A 463 21.96 -0.10 -2.46
C VAL A 463 22.28 -0.43 -3.91
N ASP A 464 23.18 -1.40 -4.14
CA ASP A 464 23.49 -1.94 -5.46
C ASP A 464 22.39 -2.89 -5.98
N SER A 465 22.52 -3.38 -7.22
CA SER A 465 21.58 -4.34 -7.82
C SER A 465 21.51 -5.70 -7.10
N ARG A 466 22.42 -5.96 -6.16
CA ARG A 466 22.40 -7.11 -5.25
C ARG A 466 21.99 -6.71 -3.84
N LEU A 467 21.40 -5.52 -3.69
CA LEU A 467 20.83 -5.00 -2.47
C LEU A 467 21.85 -4.72 -1.35
N LYS A 468 23.14 -4.62 -1.69
CA LYS A 468 24.21 -4.26 -0.75
C LYS A 468 24.29 -2.76 -0.58
N VAL A 469 24.42 -2.29 0.66
CA VAL A 469 24.54 -0.86 0.96
C VAL A 469 25.85 -0.31 0.41
N HIS A 470 25.76 0.79 -0.33
CA HIS A 470 26.90 1.39 -1.02
C HIS A 470 27.99 1.87 -0.06
N GLY A 471 29.17 1.24 -0.16
CA GLY A 471 30.32 1.60 0.67
C GLY A 471 30.25 1.10 2.12
N ILE A 472 29.36 0.17 2.43
CA ILE A 472 29.33 -0.57 3.71
C ILE A 472 29.31 -2.07 3.42
N GLU A 473 30.35 -2.77 3.82
CA GLU A 473 30.43 -4.22 3.69
C GLU A 473 29.49 -4.93 4.67
N ASN A 474 29.04 -6.12 4.27
CA ASN A 474 28.22 -7.03 5.08
C ASN A 474 26.87 -6.44 5.53
N LEU A 475 26.33 -5.49 4.77
CA LEU A 475 25.04 -4.86 5.04
C LEU A 475 24.17 -4.85 3.78
N ARG A 476 22.92 -5.35 3.91
CA ARG A 476 21.89 -5.29 2.86
C ARG A 476 20.59 -4.70 3.35
N VAL A 477 19.78 -4.22 2.41
CA VAL A 477 18.38 -3.87 2.64
C VAL A 477 17.54 -4.65 1.64
N ILE A 478 16.57 -5.46 2.08
CA ILE A 478 15.81 -6.37 1.19
C ILE A 478 14.29 -6.21 1.30
N ASP A 479 13.84 -4.98 1.58
CA ASP A 479 12.42 -4.66 1.73
C ASP A 479 11.96 -3.61 0.73
N ALA A 480 10.69 -3.19 0.82
CA ALA A 480 10.08 -2.22 -0.07
C ALA A 480 10.82 -0.88 -0.17
N SER A 481 11.75 -0.52 0.73
CA SER A 481 12.57 0.68 0.59
C SER A 481 13.44 0.69 -0.67
N ILE A 482 13.75 -0.46 -1.26
CA ILE A 482 14.74 -0.55 -2.35
C ILE A 482 14.18 -0.26 -3.74
N CYS A 483 12.86 -0.28 -3.94
CA CYS A 483 12.30 -0.14 -5.29
C CYS A 483 12.78 1.17 -5.92
N GLN A 484 13.24 1.09 -7.16
CA GLN A 484 13.70 2.25 -7.90
C GLN A 484 12.53 3.15 -8.31
N MET A 485 11.38 2.58 -8.60
CA MET A 485 10.13 3.29 -8.81
C MET A 485 8.98 2.43 -8.31
N LEU A 486 7.80 3.04 -8.16
CA LEU A 486 6.61 2.29 -7.79
C LEU A 486 6.34 1.26 -8.89
N LEU A 487 5.99 0.05 -8.49
CA LEU A 487 5.27 -0.87 -9.37
C LEU A 487 3.85 -0.31 -9.51
N GLY A 488 3.25 -0.33 -10.70
CA GLY A 488 1.90 0.20 -10.93
C GLY A 488 0.77 -0.65 -10.29
N VAL A 489 1.04 -1.40 -9.22
CA VAL A 489 0.16 -2.40 -8.61
C VAL A 489 0.21 -2.36 -7.09
N HIS A 490 -0.70 -3.07 -6.42
CA HIS A 490 -0.61 -3.28 -4.98
C HIS A 490 0.71 -3.96 -4.58
N GLN A 491 1.48 -3.34 -3.69
CA GLN A 491 2.85 -3.80 -3.40
C GLN A 491 2.90 -5.08 -2.54
N MET A 492 3.36 -6.17 -3.16
CA MET A 492 3.93 -7.34 -2.49
C MET A 492 5.22 -7.69 -3.21
N LEU A 493 6.34 -7.11 -2.76
CA LEU A 493 7.63 -7.24 -3.45
C LEU A 493 8.19 -8.65 -3.27
N HIS A 494 8.64 -9.25 -4.38
CA HIS A 494 9.48 -10.44 -4.40
C HIS A 494 10.90 -10.01 -4.75
N ALA A 495 11.85 -10.26 -3.86
CA ALA A 495 13.26 -9.90 -4.06
C ALA A 495 14.05 -11.07 -4.66
N ARG A 496 15.02 -10.74 -5.50
CA ARG A 496 15.98 -11.67 -6.13
C ARG A 496 17.04 -12.18 -5.17
#